data_AF-A0AAD2TK80-F1
#
_entry.id   AF-A0AAD2TK80-F1
#
_cell.length_a   1.000
_cell.length_b   1.000
_cell.length_c   1.000
_cell.angle_alpha   90.00
_cell.angle_beta   90.00
_cell.angle_gamma   90.00
#
_symmetry.space_group_name_H-M   'P 1'
#
loop_
_entity.id
_entity.type
_entity.pdbx_description
1 polymer ?
#
loop_
_entity_poly.entity_id
_entity_poly.type
_entity_poly.pdbx_seq_one_letter_code
_entity_poly.pdbx_strand_id
1 'polypeptide(L)'
;STGTIEVPQCETTNVLFREEAEDNDPHSTLSVLEIEQIMENTIEELPDQCKSIFKLSRINGLKNQEIADKLDISVRTVETQIYRALKILKSRLKDYLAS
;
A
#
# COMPACT_ATOMS: atom_id res chain seq x y z
N SER A 1 5.58 18.83 46.63
CA SER A 1 4.70 19.03 45.47
C SER A 1 5.51 19.29 44.24
N THR A 2 5.69 18.28 43.40
CA THR A 2 6.14 18.44 42.02
C THR A 2 5.40 17.38 41.23
N GLY A 3 4.34 17.81 40.53
CA GLY A 3 3.54 16.94 39.68
C GLY A 3 4.39 16.47 38.51
N THR A 4 4.41 15.15 38.30
CA THR A 4 4.95 14.57 37.07
C THR A 4 3.86 14.72 36.02
N ILE A 5 4.16 15.48 34.97
CA ILE A 5 3.34 15.61 33.78
C ILE A 5 3.78 14.48 32.85
N GLU A 6 2.90 13.51 32.62
CA GLU A 6 3.06 12.51 31.57
C GLU A 6 2.58 13.11 30.24
N VAL A 7 3.48 13.27 29.28
CA VAL A 7 3.13 13.49 27.86
C VAL A 7 4.11 12.66 27.02
N PRO A 8 3.62 11.88 26.04
CA PRO A 8 4.40 10.87 25.35
C PRO A 8 5.27 11.53 24.28
N GLN A 9 6.58 11.27 24.33
CA GLN A 9 7.46 11.48 23.18
C GLN A 9 7.71 10.11 22.54
N CYS A 10 6.82 9.72 21.63
CA CYS A 10 7.12 8.67 20.65
C CYS A 10 7.85 9.34 19.49
N GLU A 11 9.18 9.37 19.55
CA GLU A 11 9.99 9.60 18.37
C GLU A 11 11.24 8.72 18.40
N THR A 12 11.46 8.08 17.26
CA THR A 12 12.78 7.74 16.73
C THR A 12 13.28 6.31 17.01
N THR A 13 12.90 5.46 16.04
CA THR A 13 13.77 4.50 15.35
C THR A 13 14.58 3.55 16.22
N ASN A 14 14.10 2.31 16.29
CA ASN A 14 15.01 1.16 16.39
C ASN A 14 14.44 0.00 15.57
N VAL A 15 15.04 -0.14 14.38
CA VAL A 15 15.40 -1.42 13.75
C VAL A 15 14.51 -2.63 14.06
N LEU A 16 13.57 -2.87 13.15
CA LEU A 16 13.18 -4.23 12.77
C LEU A 16 13.26 -4.34 11.23
N PHE A 17 14.40 -3.90 10.68
CA PHE A 17 14.93 -4.56 9.49
C PHE A 17 15.59 -5.83 9.99
N ARG A 18 14.86 -6.94 9.87
CA ARG A 18 15.45 -8.26 10.03
C ARG A 18 16.26 -8.53 8.76
N GLU A 19 17.58 -8.31 8.84
CA GLU A 19 18.54 -8.87 7.89
C GLU A 19 18.49 -10.40 8.03
N GLU A 20 17.79 -11.05 7.10
CA GLU A 20 18.07 -12.43 6.71
C GLU A 20 18.20 -12.42 5.19
N ALA A 21 19.37 -11.99 4.71
CA ALA A 21 19.78 -12.12 3.32
C ALA A 21 20.42 -13.50 3.16
N GLU A 22 19.68 -14.47 2.63
CA GLU A 22 20.26 -15.75 2.19
C GLU A 22 19.33 -16.43 1.17
N ASP A 23 19.19 -15.79 -0.01
CA ASP A 23 19.28 -16.41 -1.35
C ASP A 23 19.20 -15.30 -2.41
N ASN A 24 20.29 -14.57 -2.65
CA ASN A 24 20.36 -13.58 -3.73
C ASN A 24 20.53 -14.30 -5.07
N ASP A 25 19.53 -15.08 -5.46
CA ASP A 25 19.42 -15.56 -6.82
C ASP A 25 19.17 -14.35 -7.74
N PRO A 26 20.08 -14.05 -8.69
CA PRO A 26 19.93 -12.89 -9.57
C PRO A 26 18.63 -12.93 -10.38
N HIS A 27 18.13 -14.13 -10.68
CA HIS A 27 16.87 -14.31 -11.38
C HIS A 27 15.68 -13.94 -10.48
N SER A 28 15.69 -14.32 -9.20
CA SER A 28 14.73 -13.87 -8.18
C SER A 28 14.71 -12.35 -8.01
N THR A 29 15.89 -11.72 -7.92
CA THR A 29 16.00 -10.26 -7.80
C THR A 29 15.48 -9.52 -9.04
N LEU A 30 15.78 -10.03 -10.23
CA LEU A 30 15.25 -9.49 -11.49
C LEU A 30 13.73 -9.59 -11.53
N SER A 31 13.17 -10.72 -11.11
CA SER A 31 11.71 -10.92 -11.04
C SER A 31 11.03 -9.95 -10.07
N VAL A 32 11.66 -9.61 -8.93
CA VAL A 32 11.13 -8.63 -7.99
C VAL A 32 11.02 -7.24 -8.62
N LEU A 33 12.11 -6.75 -9.24
CA LEU A 33 12.11 -5.44 -9.90
C LEU A 33 11.09 -5.34 -11.04
N GLU A 34 10.92 -6.42 -11.81
CA GLU A 34 9.91 -6.51 -12.86
C GLU A 34 8.49 -6.42 -12.29
N ILE A 35 8.21 -7.14 -11.19
CA ILE A 35 6.91 -7.11 -10.50
C ILE A 35 6.62 -5.70 -9.96
N GLU A 36 7.60 -5.05 -9.35
CA GLU A 36 7.48 -3.68 -8.85
C GLU A 36 7.14 -2.70 -9.98
N GLN A 37 7.87 -2.79 -11.10
CA GLN A 37 7.62 -1.94 -12.26
C GLN A 37 6.22 -2.17 -12.85
N ILE A 38 5.77 -3.43 -12.93
CA ILE A 38 4.41 -3.75 -13.38
C ILE A 38 3.37 -3.18 -12.42
N MET A 39 3.60 -3.28 -11.11
CA MET A 39 2.69 -2.70 -10.11
C MET A 39 2.58 -1.18 -10.26
N GLU A 40 3.71 -0.48 -10.33
CA GLU A 40 3.72 0.98 -10.49
C GLU A 40 3.01 1.42 -11.77
N ASN A 41 3.36 0.80 -12.90
CA ASN A 41 2.71 1.08 -14.18
C ASN A 41 1.21 0.81 -14.11
N THR A 42 0.81 -0.30 -13.49
CA THR A 42 -0.61 -0.65 -13.35
C THR A 42 -1.34 0.36 -12.48
N ILE A 43 -0.73 0.84 -11.37
CA ILE A 43 -1.31 1.87 -10.52
C ILE A 43 -1.50 3.16 -11.32
N GLU A 44 -0.53 3.52 -12.18
CA GLU A 44 -0.64 4.70 -13.02
C GLU A 44 -1.64 4.57 -14.19
N GLU A 45 -1.95 3.35 -14.63
CA GLU A 45 -3.03 3.09 -15.59
C GLU A 45 -4.44 3.07 -14.96
N LEU A 46 -4.55 3.04 -13.63
CA LEU A 46 -5.86 3.04 -12.97
C LEU A 46 -6.63 4.34 -13.27
N PRO A 47 -7.97 4.26 -13.44
CA PRO A 47 -8.81 5.46 -13.53
C PRO A 47 -8.59 6.40 -12.34
N ASP A 48 -8.59 7.71 -12.57
CA ASP A 48 -8.14 8.72 -11.61
C ASP A 48 -8.77 8.57 -10.21
N GLN A 49 -10.08 8.34 -10.14
CA GLN A 49 -10.77 8.16 -8.86
C GLN A 49 -10.36 6.87 -8.15
N CYS A 50 -10.18 5.78 -8.91
CA CYS A 50 -9.73 4.49 -8.41
C CYS A 50 -8.28 4.58 -7.89
N LYS A 51 -7.39 5.21 -8.68
CA LYS A 51 -6.00 5.49 -8.32
C LYS A 51 -5.91 6.31 -7.03
N SER A 52 -6.67 7.40 -6.95
CA SER A 52 -6.67 8.30 -5.79
C SER A 52 -7.11 7.59 -4.52
N ILE A 53 -8.24 6.85 -4.58
CA ILE A 53 -8.75 6.08 -3.44
C ILE A 53 -7.75 4.99 -3.01
N PHE A 54 -7.15 4.29 -3.98
CA PHE A 54 -6.16 3.25 -3.69
C PHE A 54 -4.92 3.82 -3.00
N LYS A 55 -4.36 4.95 -3.50
CA LYS A 55 -3.21 5.64 -2.89
C LYS A 55 -3.54 6.12 -1.47
N LEU A 56 -4.70 6.74 -1.26
CA LEU A 56 -5.14 7.15 0.08
C LEU A 56 -5.22 5.98 1.06
N SER A 57 -5.71 4.82 0.62
CA SER A 57 -5.83 3.65 1.49
C SER A 57 -4.49 2.97 1.75
N ARG A 58 -3.63 2.80 0.73
CA ARG A 58 -2.42 1.96 0.83
C ARG A 58 -1.14 2.74 1.13
N ILE A 59 -1.02 3.96 0.62
CA ILE A 59 0.15 4.81 0.82
C ILE A 59 -0.07 5.70 2.04
N ASN A 60 -1.23 6.35 2.13
CA ASN A 60 -1.53 7.24 3.26
C ASN A 60 -2.13 6.52 4.47
N GLY A 61 -2.48 5.23 4.35
CA GLY A 61 -3.00 4.42 5.46
C GLY A 61 -4.38 4.84 5.98
N LEU A 62 -5.15 5.62 5.21
CA LEU A 62 -6.47 6.08 5.62
C LEU A 62 -7.49 4.94 5.64
N LYS A 63 -8.38 4.95 6.62
CA LYS A 63 -9.51 4.04 6.69
C LYS A 63 -10.56 4.40 5.63
N ASN A 64 -11.35 3.42 5.21
CA ASN A 64 -12.38 3.63 4.18
C ASN A 64 -13.36 4.75 4.54
N GLN A 65 -13.71 4.89 5.83
CA GLN A 65 -14.56 5.97 6.33
C GLN A 65 -13.90 7.35 6.15
N GLU A 66 -12.63 7.48 6.51
CA GLU A 66 -11.90 8.75 6.38
C GLU A 66 -11.76 9.18 4.90
N ILE A 67 -11.60 8.21 4.00
CA ILE A 67 -11.57 8.46 2.55
C ILE A 67 -12.96 8.88 2.05
N ALA A 68 -14.01 8.20 2.50
CA ALA A 68 -15.40 8.51 2.15
C ALA A 68 -15.75 9.95 2.55
N ASP A 69 -15.44 10.33 3.80
CA ASP A 69 -15.68 11.68 4.32
C ASP A 69 -14.84 12.73 3.58
N LYS A 70 -13.57 12.41 3.26
CA LYS A 70 -12.66 13.33 2.56
C LYS A 70 -13.05 13.61 1.11
N LEU A 71 -13.62 12.62 0.43
CA LEU A 71 -14.00 12.71 -0.99
C LEU A 71 -15.50 12.97 -1.19
N ASP A 72 -16.27 13.08 -0.11
CA ASP A 72 -17.73 13.23 -0.10
C ASP A 72 -18.44 12.14 -0.93
N ILE A 73 -18.08 10.88 -0.68
CA ILE A 73 -18.65 9.69 -1.34
C ILE A 73 -19.04 8.63 -0.31
N SER A 74 -19.84 7.64 -0.71
CA SER A 74 -20.17 6.54 0.19
C SER A 74 -18.96 5.62 0.47
N VAL A 75 -18.89 5.05 1.67
CA VAL A 75 -17.91 4.01 2.03
C VAL A 75 -17.97 2.83 1.06
N ARG A 76 -19.18 2.46 0.62
CA ARG A 76 -19.37 1.40 -0.38
C ARG A 76 -18.71 1.74 -1.72
N THR A 77 -18.71 3.01 -2.12
CA THR A 77 -18.00 3.48 -3.31
C THR A 77 -16.49 3.30 -3.12
N VAL A 78 -15.95 3.69 -1.96
CA VAL A 78 -14.53 3.50 -1.61
C VAL A 78 -14.13 2.02 -1.72
N GLU A 79 -14.88 1.13 -1.06
CA GLU A 79 -14.63 -0.32 -1.10
C GLU A 79 -14.69 -0.88 -2.52
N THR A 80 -15.67 -0.45 -3.31
CA THR A 80 -15.83 -0.88 -4.70
C THR A 80 -14.63 -0.46 -5.55
N GLN A 81 -14.13 0.77 -5.36
CA GLN A 81 -12.96 1.28 -6.09
C GLN A 81 -11.68 0.55 -5.65
N ILE A 82 -11.49 0.30 -4.35
CA ILE A 82 -10.37 -0.51 -3.86
C ILE A 82 -10.40 -1.92 -4.46
N TYR A 83 -11.57 -2.56 -4.46
CA TYR A 83 -11.74 -3.89 -5.06
C TYR A 83 -11.41 -3.89 -6.56
N ARG A 84 -11.84 -2.86 -7.30
CA ARG A 84 -11.51 -2.70 -8.72
C ARG A 84 -10.00 -2.56 -8.94
N ALA A 85 -9.31 -1.72 -8.17
CA ALA A 85 -7.86 -1.58 -8.23
C ALA A 85 -7.15 -2.93 -8.01
N LEU A 86 -7.52 -3.65 -6.95
CA LEU A 86 -6.94 -4.96 -6.61
C LEU A 86 -7.19 -6.00 -7.70
N LYS A 87 -8.38 -6.01 -8.32
CA LYS A 87 -8.71 -6.92 -9.42
C LYS A 87 -7.82 -6.66 -10.64
N ILE A 88 -7.58 -5.39 -10.98
CA ILE A 88 -6.71 -5.00 -12.09
C ILE A 88 -5.26 -5.42 -11.79
N LEU A 89 -4.74 -5.08 -10.62
CA LEU A 89 -3.40 -5.46 -10.16
C LEU A 89 -3.19 -6.98 -10.22
N LYS A 90 -4.13 -7.75 -9.63
CA LYS A 90 -4.06 -9.21 -9.64
C LYS A 90 -4.09 -9.79 -11.05
N SER A 91 -4.85 -9.18 -11.97
CA SER A 91 -4.89 -9.62 -13.36
C SER A 91 -3.57 -9.38 -14.09
N ARG A 92 -2.87 -8.27 -13.79
CA ARG A 92 -1.58 -7.94 -14.41
C ARG A 92 -0.43 -8.79 -13.87
N LEU A 93 -0.51 -9.17 -12.59
CA LEU A 93 0.50 -9.99 -11.91
C LEU A 93 0.20 -11.49 -11.98
N LYS A 94 -0.87 -11.92 -12.65
CA LYS A 94 -1.31 -13.32 -12.62
C LYS A 94 -0.20 -14.29 -13.01
N ASP A 95 0.59 -13.94 -14.01
CA ASP A 95 1.64 -14.80 -14.55
C ASP A 95 2.84 -14.93 -13.59
N TYR A 96 2.98 -13.98 -12.66
CA TYR A 96 4.02 -13.95 -11.62
C TYR A 96 3.56 -14.60 -10.31
N LEU A 97 2.25 -14.62 -10.03
CA LEU A 97 1.67 -15.18 -8.81
C LEU A 97 1.33 -16.67 -8.91
N ALA A 98 1.40 -17.27 -10.10
CA ALA A 98 0.97 -18.64 -10.37
C ALA A 98 2.13 -19.67 -10.39
N SER A 99 3.29 -19.33 -9.82
CA SER A 99 4.41 -20.27 -9.62
C SER A 99 4.31 -21.02 -8.30
#